data_AF-A0A6N7ZQ63-F1
#
_entry.id   AF-A0A6N7ZQ63-F1
#
_cell.length_a   1.000
_cell.length_b   1.000
_cell.length_c   1.000
_cell.angle_alpha   90.00
_cell.angle_beta   90.00
_cell.angle_gamma   90.00
#
_symmetry.space_group_name_H-M   'P 1'
#
loop_
_entity.id
_entity.type
_entity.pdbx_description
1 polymer ?
#
loop_
_entity_poly.entity_id
_entity_poly.type
_entity_poly.pdbx_seq_one_letter_code
_entity_poly.pdbx_strand_id
1 'polypeptide(L)'
;MDRIEAIRARAADLHVERKKRGGDPLNPYDFALREAKDRDIEVRKLPAGHPQLNGGRALFQSHAGVILHDDTGSAFLDAFLVAHELGHDEFGGMVEIPPTMAIDPTRSADPPSVGADRVVDYSNRARQEVQMDLFAREFLFPRTLAWSWHIDKALSAKDIAERLGAPYDMVAVQLFDALLLPQTESEEEAASPPKPLIDEQKRAAEHDGKALLLKAGPGTGKTQTLVGRLSVLKNRRVDPESILLLTFSNKAAGEMTDRAMAVWPEAVGSAWIGTFHSFGLDLLRRFHDRAGLPQDPRLIDGTEPGSVCP
;
A
#
# COMPACT_ATOMS: atom_id res chain seq x y z
N MET A 1 -8.63 9.05 -3.94
CA MET A 1 -7.86 8.90 -2.70
C MET A 1 -6.41 8.66 -3.11
N ASP A 2 -5.43 9.14 -2.34
CA ASP A 2 -4.02 8.77 -2.61
C ASP A 2 -3.81 7.28 -2.27
N ARG A 3 -2.87 6.60 -2.93
CA ARG A 3 -2.57 5.16 -2.72
C ARG A 3 -2.29 4.84 -1.25
N ILE A 4 -1.60 5.75 -0.54
CA ILE A 4 -1.33 5.65 0.90
C ILE A 4 -2.64 5.61 1.69
N GLU A 5 -3.56 6.53 1.41
CA GLU A 5 -4.85 6.60 2.09
C GLU A 5 -5.77 5.42 1.73
N ALA A 6 -5.66 4.87 0.51
CA ALA A 6 -6.40 3.66 0.12
C ALA A 6 -5.93 2.42 0.89
N ILE A 7 -4.61 2.24 1.06
CA ILE A 7 -4.03 1.16 1.87
C ILE A 7 -4.44 1.35 3.34
N ARG A 8 -4.37 2.58 3.84
CA ARG A 8 -4.78 2.93 5.20
C ARG A 8 -6.27 2.61 5.45
N ALA A 9 -7.16 3.04 4.56
CA ALA A 9 -8.58 2.76 4.64
C ALA A 9 -8.85 1.25 4.67
N ARG A 10 -8.21 0.49 3.79
CA ARG A 10 -8.39 -0.97 3.75
C ARG A 10 -7.88 -1.66 5.01
N ALA A 11 -6.74 -1.23 5.56
CA ALA A 11 -6.21 -1.76 6.82
C ALA A 11 -7.17 -1.48 8.00
N ALA A 12 -7.72 -0.26 8.06
CA ALA A 12 -8.71 0.12 9.08
C ALA A 12 -10.02 -0.68 8.95
N ASP A 13 -10.50 -0.93 7.72
CA ASP A 13 -11.66 -1.79 7.48
C ASP A 13 -11.42 -3.22 7.97
N LEU A 14 -10.26 -3.79 7.64
CA LEU A 14 -9.87 -5.12 8.11
C LEU A 14 -9.81 -5.19 9.64
N HIS A 15 -9.30 -4.15 10.31
CA HIS A 15 -9.33 -4.07 11.77
C HIS A 15 -10.78 -4.13 12.30
N VAL A 16 -11.69 -3.33 11.72
CA VAL A 16 -13.10 -3.29 12.13
C VAL A 16 -13.79 -4.63 11.88
N GLU A 17 -13.57 -5.26 10.74
CA GLU A 17 -14.07 -6.59 10.42
C GLU A 17 -13.56 -7.64 11.41
N ARG A 18 -12.25 -7.63 11.70
CA ARG A 18 -11.63 -8.58 12.62
C ARG A 18 -12.20 -8.45 14.03
N LYS A 19 -12.42 -7.22 14.50
CA LYS A 19 -13.08 -6.93 15.78
C LYS A 19 -14.53 -7.42 15.79
N LYS A 20 -15.29 -7.21 14.70
CA LYS A 20 -16.68 -7.73 14.56
C LYS A 20 -16.74 -9.25 14.64
N ARG A 21 -15.71 -9.95 14.14
CA ARG A 21 -15.54 -11.41 14.23
C ARG A 21 -14.96 -11.88 15.57
N GLY A 22 -14.91 -11.02 16.59
CA GLY A 22 -14.47 -11.37 17.95
C GLY A 22 -12.96 -11.30 18.20
N GLY A 23 -12.19 -10.66 17.31
CA GLY A 23 -10.78 -10.33 17.57
C GLY A 23 -10.65 -9.24 18.65
N ASP A 24 -9.69 -9.41 19.55
CA ASP A 24 -9.35 -8.41 20.57
C ASP A 24 -8.05 -7.68 20.22
N PRO A 25 -8.08 -6.37 19.90
CA PRO A 25 -6.89 -5.62 19.54
C PRO A 25 -5.90 -5.43 20.70
N LEU A 26 -6.29 -5.73 21.95
CA LEU A 26 -5.38 -5.76 23.10
C LEU A 26 -4.49 -7.02 23.12
N ASN A 27 -4.81 -8.01 22.28
CA ASN A 27 -4.00 -9.20 22.06
C ASN A 27 -3.47 -9.20 20.62
N PRO A 28 -2.54 -8.29 20.28
CA PRO A 28 -2.19 -7.97 18.90
C PRO A 28 -1.69 -9.19 18.11
N TYR A 29 -0.93 -10.08 18.74
CA TYR A 29 -0.43 -11.28 18.07
C TYR A 29 -1.57 -12.23 17.71
N ASP A 30 -2.44 -12.57 18.66
CA ASP A 30 -3.63 -13.39 18.40
C ASP A 30 -4.58 -12.71 17.41
N PHE A 31 -4.69 -11.38 17.44
CA PHE A 31 -5.48 -10.60 16.49
C PHE A 31 -4.99 -10.81 15.05
N ALA A 32 -3.68 -10.72 14.81
CA ALA A 32 -3.07 -10.97 13.50
C ALA A 32 -3.13 -12.47 13.10
N LEU A 33 -2.89 -13.39 14.05
CA LEU A 33 -2.98 -14.83 13.79
C LEU A 33 -4.39 -15.26 13.35
N ARG A 34 -5.44 -14.69 13.95
CA ARG A 34 -6.82 -14.98 13.55
C ARG A 34 -7.15 -14.46 12.16
N GLU A 35 -6.58 -13.33 11.77
CA GLU A 35 -6.73 -12.81 10.42
C GLU A 35 -6.03 -13.70 9.39
N ALA A 36 -4.79 -14.11 9.65
CA ALA A 36 -4.08 -15.09 8.83
C ALA A 36 -4.86 -16.41 8.71
N LYS A 37 -5.38 -16.92 9.83
CA LYS A 37 -6.17 -18.15 9.86
C LYS A 37 -7.45 -18.06 9.01
N ASP A 38 -8.16 -16.93 9.06
CA ASP A 38 -9.36 -16.72 8.24
C ASP A 38 -9.05 -16.70 6.73
N ARG A 39 -7.79 -16.46 6.36
CA ARG A 39 -7.27 -16.49 4.98
C ARG A 39 -6.64 -17.84 4.61
N ASP A 40 -6.74 -18.85 5.47
CA ASP A 40 -6.08 -20.15 5.32
C ASP A 40 -4.54 -20.03 5.25
N ILE A 41 -3.99 -19.04 5.95
CA ILE A 41 -2.54 -18.80 6.06
C ILE A 41 -2.04 -19.33 7.41
N GLU A 42 -1.12 -20.28 7.36
CA GLU A 42 -0.40 -20.77 8.54
C GLU A 42 0.66 -19.75 8.97
N VAL A 43 0.81 -19.51 10.28
CA VAL A 43 1.87 -18.63 10.80
C VAL A 43 2.84 -19.43 11.65
N ARG A 44 4.14 -19.35 11.33
CA ARG A 44 5.20 -20.01 12.08
C ARG A 44 6.21 -19.00 12.61
N LYS A 45 6.33 -18.97 13.93
CA LYS A 45 7.36 -18.22 14.63
C LYS A 45 8.67 -19.02 14.63
N LEU A 46 9.76 -18.38 14.25
CA LEU A 46 11.10 -18.98 14.15
C LEU A 46 12.10 -18.19 15.00
N PRO A 47 13.20 -18.82 15.47
CA PRO A 47 14.28 -18.08 16.11
C PRO A 47 14.85 -17.00 15.19
N ALA A 48 15.28 -15.87 15.77
CA ALA A 48 15.91 -14.79 15.00
C ALA A 48 17.12 -15.31 14.19
N GLY A 49 17.19 -14.92 12.92
CA GLY A 49 18.25 -15.36 12.01
C GLY A 49 18.07 -16.80 11.48
N HIS A 50 16.91 -17.42 11.66
CA HIS A 50 16.65 -18.77 11.13
C HIS A 50 16.85 -18.83 9.60
N PRO A 51 17.50 -19.87 9.04
CA PRO A 51 17.80 -19.95 7.62
C PRO A 51 16.58 -19.80 6.69
N GLN A 52 15.41 -20.26 7.12
CA GLN A 52 14.17 -20.16 6.33
C GLN A 52 13.66 -18.72 6.15
N LEU A 53 14.12 -17.77 6.98
CA LEU A 53 13.81 -16.35 6.79
C LEU A 53 14.73 -15.69 5.75
N ASN A 54 15.70 -16.42 5.18
CA ASN A 54 16.58 -15.94 4.10
C ASN A 54 17.25 -14.58 4.41
N GLY A 55 17.61 -14.35 5.68
CA GLY A 55 18.24 -13.11 6.15
C GLY A 55 17.27 -11.96 6.45
N GLY A 56 15.97 -12.13 6.25
CA GLY A 56 14.93 -11.19 6.67
C GLY A 56 14.34 -11.51 8.04
N ARG A 57 13.33 -10.72 8.41
CA ARG A 57 12.60 -10.82 9.68
C ARG A 57 11.24 -11.50 9.54
N ALA A 58 10.63 -11.37 8.37
CA ALA A 58 9.42 -12.07 8.01
C ALA A 58 9.43 -12.40 6.50
N LEU A 59 8.64 -13.41 6.14
CA LEU A 59 8.52 -13.91 4.77
C LEU A 59 7.16 -14.57 4.58
N PHE A 60 6.35 -14.04 3.66
CA PHE A 60 5.19 -14.73 3.13
C PHE A 60 5.56 -15.67 1.97
N GLN A 61 5.23 -16.95 2.13
CA GLN A 61 5.36 -17.96 1.10
C GLN A 61 3.98 -18.27 0.50
N SER A 62 3.58 -17.46 -0.48
CA SER A 62 2.23 -17.50 -1.08
C SER A 62 1.82 -18.89 -1.59
N HIS A 63 2.73 -19.62 -2.25
CA HIS A 63 2.47 -21.00 -2.73
C HIS A 63 2.17 -22.01 -1.63
N ALA A 64 2.75 -21.80 -0.45
CA ALA A 64 2.59 -22.70 0.69
C ALA A 64 1.53 -22.20 1.69
N GLY A 65 0.97 -21.01 1.48
CA GLY A 65 0.03 -20.39 2.40
C GLY A 65 0.62 -20.23 3.80
N VAL A 66 1.90 -19.85 3.91
CA VAL A 66 2.58 -19.74 5.21
C VAL A 66 3.33 -18.42 5.37
N ILE A 67 3.16 -17.80 6.53
CA ILE A 67 3.96 -16.67 7.01
C ILE A 67 4.99 -17.20 8.00
N LEU A 68 6.26 -16.94 7.71
CA LEU A 68 7.38 -17.18 8.63
C LEU A 68 7.80 -15.83 9.22
N HIS A 69 8.04 -15.76 10.53
CA HIS A 69 8.57 -14.54 11.14
C HIS A 69 9.52 -14.85 12.31
N ASP A 70 10.43 -13.91 12.61
CA ASP A 70 11.30 -13.99 13.77
C ASP A 70 10.54 -13.83 15.10
N ASP A 71 11.02 -14.49 16.15
CA ASP A 71 10.57 -14.27 17.52
C ASP A 71 11.24 -12.99 18.06
N THR A 72 10.47 -11.93 18.16
CA THR A 72 10.95 -10.62 18.64
C THR A 72 10.99 -10.53 20.16
N GLY A 73 10.35 -11.47 20.87
CA GLY A 73 10.07 -11.36 22.30
C GLY A 73 9.00 -10.32 22.66
N SER A 74 8.37 -9.66 21.68
CA SER A 74 7.25 -8.72 21.89
C SER A 74 6.05 -9.17 21.07
N ALA A 75 4.93 -9.44 21.75
CA ALA A 75 3.69 -9.84 21.09
C ALA A 75 3.22 -8.80 20.06
N PHE A 76 3.44 -7.50 20.31
CA PHE A 76 3.09 -6.47 19.34
C PHE A 76 4.01 -6.47 18.12
N LEU A 77 5.33 -6.62 18.32
CA LEU A 77 6.26 -6.66 17.20
C LEU A 77 6.09 -7.95 16.38
N ASP A 78 5.83 -9.08 17.02
CA ASP A 78 5.46 -10.32 16.32
C ASP A 78 4.18 -10.13 15.50
N ALA A 79 3.18 -9.45 16.07
CA ALA A 79 1.95 -9.11 15.34
C ALA A 79 2.23 -8.20 14.16
N PHE A 80 3.15 -7.24 14.32
CA PHE A 80 3.53 -6.29 13.27
C PHE A 80 4.16 -7.02 12.08
N LEU A 81 5.05 -7.98 12.34
CA LEU A 81 5.64 -8.83 11.31
C LEU A 81 4.57 -9.61 10.54
N VAL A 82 3.65 -10.25 11.26
CA VAL A 82 2.54 -10.99 10.63
C VAL A 82 1.64 -10.06 9.83
N ALA A 83 1.29 -8.89 10.39
CA ALA A 83 0.44 -7.91 9.72
C ALA A 83 1.10 -7.29 8.48
N HIS A 84 2.42 -7.11 8.49
CA HIS A 84 3.19 -6.67 7.32
C HIS A 84 3.06 -7.68 6.18
N GLU A 85 3.26 -8.98 6.47
CA GLU A 85 3.09 -10.05 5.49
C GLU A 85 1.63 -10.23 5.04
N LEU A 86 0.65 -10.00 5.93
CA LEU A 86 -0.77 -9.92 5.54
C LEU A 86 -1.05 -8.75 4.59
N GLY A 87 -0.30 -7.64 4.72
CA GLY A 87 -0.33 -6.56 3.75
C GLY A 87 0.15 -7.03 2.38
N HIS A 88 1.24 -7.80 2.34
CA HIS A 88 1.74 -8.40 1.11
C HIS A 88 0.75 -9.40 0.50
N ASP A 89 0.03 -10.18 1.30
CA ASP A 89 -1.08 -11.01 0.81
C ASP A 89 -2.22 -10.15 0.22
N GLU A 90 -2.61 -9.06 0.90
CA GLU A 90 -3.68 -8.17 0.46
C GLU A 90 -3.32 -7.39 -0.84
N PHE A 91 -2.06 -7.02 -1.02
CA PHE A 91 -1.60 -6.03 -2.02
C PHE A 91 -0.50 -6.50 -2.97
N GLY A 92 0.08 -7.69 -2.77
CA GLY A 92 1.29 -8.15 -3.47
C GLY A 92 1.05 -8.95 -4.75
N GLY A 93 -0.14 -9.55 -4.95
CA GLY A 93 -0.40 -10.45 -6.08
C GLY A 93 0.27 -11.84 -5.92
N MET A 94 0.26 -12.67 -6.97
CA MET A 94 0.73 -14.07 -6.93
C MET A 94 2.26 -14.27 -7.09
N VAL A 95 3.07 -13.24 -6.89
CA VAL A 95 4.53 -13.33 -7.08
C VAL A 95 5.21 -13.73 -5.75
N GLU A 96 6.24 -14.56 -5.80
CA GLU A 96 7.07 -14.83 -4.61
C GLU A 96 7.83 -13.57 -4.21
N ILE A 97 7.53 -13.08 -3.00
CA ILE A 97 8.16 -11.88 -2.46
C ILE A 97 9.40 -12.33 -1.68
N PRO A 98 10.60 -11.82 -1.99
CA PRO A 98 11.78 -12.18 -1.24
C PRO A 98 11.67 -11.61 0.19
N PRO A 99 12.37 -12.20 1.17
CA PRO A 99 12.18 -11.88 2.59
C PRO A 99 12.40 -10.40 2.90
N THR A 100 11.63 -9.88 3.86
CA THR A 100 11.72 -8.48 4.29
C THR A 100 12.94 -8.28 5.17
N MET A 101 13.89 -7.47 4.70
CA MET A 101 15.18 -7.24 5.38
C MET A 101 15.13 -6.14 6.46
N ALA A 102 14.23 -5.17 6.34
CA ALA A 102 14.12 -4.04 7.26
C ALA A 102 12.67 -3.59 7.44
N ILE A 103 12.15 -3.79 8.65
CA ILE A 103 10.78 -3.45 9.06
C ILE A 103 10.86 -2.34 10.11
N ASP A 104 10.18 -1.23 9.85
CA ASP A 104 10.20 -0.07 10.74
C ASP A 104 8.78 0.41 11.06
N PRO A 105 8.26 0.08 12.26
CA PRO A 105 6.93 0.50 12.71
C PRO A 105 6.74 2.03 12.81
N THR A 106 7.84 2.79 12.84
CA THR A 106 7.85 4.24 12.99
C THR A 106 7.97 4.99 11.66
N ARG A 107 8.16 4.26 10.56
CA ARG A 107 8.40 4.86 9.24
C ARG A 107 7.21 5.72 8.80
N SER A 108 7.50 6.89 8.25
CA SER A 108 6.48 7.73 7.61
C SER A 108 6.11 7.16 6.24
N ALA A 109 4.81 7.13 5.94
CA ALA A 109 4.32 6.77 4.62
C ALA A 109 4.33 7.96 3.65
N ASP A 110 4.34 9.19 4.16
CA ASP A 110 4.35 10.39 3.33
C ASP A 110 5.72 10.58 2.67
N PRO A 111 5.78 10.86 1.36
CA PRO A 111 7.03 11.22 0.72
C PRO A 111 7.55 12.53 1.33
N PRO A 112 8.85 12.65 1.64
CA PRO A 112 9.40 13.84 2.28
C PRO A 112 9.13 15.09 1.45
N SER A 113 8.70 16.16 2.14
CA SER A 113 8.16 17.38 1.53
C SER A 113 9.23 18.39 1.06
N VAL A 114 10.49 18.29 1.48
CA VAL A 114 11.58 19.22 1.08
C VAL A 114 12.97 18.55 1.14
N GLY A 115 13.89 18.93 0.23
CA GLY A 115 15.34 18.72 0.40
C GLY A 115 15.86 17.32 0.08
N ALA A 116 17.18 17.14 0.17
CA ALA A 116 18.00 16.01 -0.31
C ALA A 116 17.60 14.60 0.20
N ASP A 117 16.56 14.49 1.03
CA ASP A 117 15.93 13.22 1.43
C ASP A 117 14.94 12.69 0.37
N ARG A 118 14.78 13.40 -0.76
CA ARG A 118 13.88 13.03 -1.87
C ARG A 118 14.36 11.89 -2.77
N VAL A 119 15.05 10.90 -2.21
CA VAL A 119 15.40 9.55 -2.74
C VAL A 119 16.90 9.30 -2.74
N VAL A 120 17.39 8.78 -1.62
CA VAL A 120 18.47 7.79 -1.61
C VAL A 120 17.76 6.44 -1.54
N ASP A 121 17.76 5.73 -2.67
CA ASP A 121 17.48 4.30 -2.80
C ASP A 121 16.03 3.82 -2.54
N TYR A 122 15.09 4.05 -3.47
CA TYR A 122 13.80 3.35 -3.41
C TYR A 122 13.35 2.80 -4.76
N SER A 123 13.69 1.54 -5.03
CA SER A 123 13.02 0.72 -6.06
C SER A 123 11.51 0.58 -5.78
N ASN A 124 10.70 0.13 -6.76
CA ASN A 124 9.26 -0.18 -6.55
C ASN A 124 9.03 -1.00 -5.28
N ARG A 125 9.92 -1.96 -5.05
CA ARG A 125 9.91 -2.83 -3.87
C ARG A 125 10.06 -2.05 -2.58
N ALA A 126 11.05 -1.16 -2.49
CA ALA A 126 11.26 -0.39 -1.27
C ALA A 126 10.05 0.50 -0.92
N ARG A 127 9.34 1.03 -1.92
CA ARG A 127 8.06 1.74 -1.71
C ARG A 127 6.95 0.81 -1.19
N GLN A 128 6.90 -0.42 -1.68
CA GLN A 128 5.97 -1.43 -1.22
C GLN A 128 6.23 -1.81 0.25
N GLU A 129 7.49 -1.99 0.66
CA GLU A 129 7.85 -2.25 2.06
C GLU A 129 7.36 -1.14 3.01
N VAL A 130 7.57 0.14 2.66
CA VAL A 130 7.05 1.28 3.44
C VAL A 130 5.52 1.24 3.55
N GLN A 131 4.85 0.87 2.46
CA GLN A 131 3.39 0.77 2.45
C GLN A 131 2.88 -0.41 3.28
N MET A 132 3.62 -1.52 3.36
CA MET A 132 3.25 -2.66 4.19
C MET A 132 3.52 -2.38 5.68
N ASP A 133 4.54 -1.60 6.01
CA ASP A 133 4.75 -1.07 7.36
C ASP A 133 3.57 -0.18 7.80
N LEU A 134 3.10 0.71 6.90
CA LEU A 134 1.89 1.51 7.13
C LEU A 134 0.66 0.62 7.33
N PHE A 135 0.46 -0.36 6.44
CA PHE A 135 -0.65 -1.29 6.54
C PHE A 135 -0.67 -2.01 7.88
N ALA A 136 0.47 -2.58 8.30
CA ALA A 136 0.61 -3.29 9.57
C ALA A 136 0.27 -2.40 10.76
N ARG A 137 0.80 -1.17 10.77
CA ARG A 137 0.52 -0.16 11.80
C ARG A 137 -0.98 0.15 11.88
N GLU A 138 -1.60 0.45 10.74
CA GLU A 138 -3.01 0.84 10.68
C GLU A 138 -3.94 -0.33 11.00
N PHE A 139 -3.61 -1.56 10.58
CA PHE A 139 -4.39 -2.76 10.89
C PHE A 139 -4.35 -3.10 12.39
N LEU A 140 -3.20 -2.96 13.05
CA LEU A 140 -3.08 -3.26 14.49
C LEU A 140 -3.63 -2.14 15.36
N PHE A 141 -3.43 -0.89 14.97
CA PHE A 141 -3.83 0.29 15.73
C PHE A 141 -4.31 1.43 14.81
N PRO A 142 -5.55 1.37 14.29
CA PRO A 142 -6.03 2.34 13.31
C PRO A 142 -6.17 3.74 13.91
N ARG A 143 -6.06 4.78 13.06
CA ARG A 143 -6.17 6.20 13.48
C ARG A 143 -7.45 6.50 14.24
N THR A 144 -8.54 5.84 13.88
CA THR A 144 -9.85 5.99 14.55
C THR A 144 -9.83 5.46 15.99
N LEU A 145 -9.12 4.34 16.22
CA LEU A 145 -8.91 3.80 17.56
C LEU A 145 -7.93 4.67 18.35
N ALA A 146 -6.86 5.13 17.71
CA ALA A 146 -5.88 6.03 18.29
C ALA A 146 -6.51 7.34 18.75
N TRP A 147 -7.33 7.96 17.89
CA TRP A 147 -8.14 9.13 18.22
C TRP A 147 -9.05 8.85 19.41
N SER A 148 -9.83 7.77 19.36
CA SER A 148 -10.77 7.49 20.45
C SER A 148 -10.09 7.25 21.79
N TRP A 149 -8.93 6.58 21.79
CA TRP A 149 -8.19 6.33 23.03
C TRP A 149 -7.53 7.59 23.57
N HIS A 150 -6.96 8.43 22.70
CA HIS A 150 -6.25 9.62 23.12
C HIS A 150 -7.20 10.78 23.45
N ILE A 151 -8.17 11.07 22.58
CA ILE A 151 -9.09 12.19 22.71
C ILE A 151 -10.27 11.82 23.60
N ASP A 152 -11.02 10.76 23.30
CA ASP A 152 -12.25 10.45 24.04
C ASP A 152 -11.97 9.88 25.43
N LYS A 153 -10.91 9.07 25.56
CA LYS A 153 -10.55 8.40 26.82
C LYS A 153 -9.38 9.06 27.56
N ALA A 154 -8.83 10.15 27.02
CA ALA A 154 -7.74 10.92 27.63
C ALA A 154 -6.49 10.08 28.00
N LEU A 155 -6.20 9.01 27.26
CA LEU A 155 -5.01 8.20 27.49
C LEU A 155 -3.77 8.89 26.90
N SER A 156 -2.66 8.92 27.64
CA SER A 156 -1.39 9.40 27.10
C SER A 156 -0.80 8.40 26.09
N ALA A 157 0.12 8.85 25.24
CA ALA A 157 0.86 7.96 24.33
C ALA A 157 1.55 6.81 25.09
N LYS A 158 2.04 7.09 26.31
CA LYS A 158 2.64 6.08 27.18
C LYS A 158 1.62 5.05 27.67
N ASP A 159 0.45 5.49 28.13
CA ASP A 159 -0.62 4.59 28.58
C ASP A 159 -1.08 3.67 27.45
N ILE A 160 -1.18 4.22 26.22
CA ILE A 160 -1.55 3.48 25.02
C ILE A 160 -0.47 2.44 24.66
N ALA A 161 0.80 2.83 24.67
CA ALA A 161 1.93 1.94 24.40
C ALA A 161 1.99 0.77 25.40
N GLU A 162 1.85 1.05 26.69
CA GLU A 162 1.79 0.03 27.74
C GLU A 162 0.58 -0.89 27.56
N ARG A 163 -0.58 -0.33 27.21
CA ARG A 163 -1.82 -1.08 27.01
C ARG A 163 -1.78 -2.01 25.80
N LEU A 164 -1.08 -1.65 24.73
CA LEU A 164 -0.91 -2.48 23.52
C LEU A 164 0.31 -3.40 23.60
N GLY A 165 1.25 -3.13 24.51
CA GLY A 165 2.60 -3.72 24.45
C GLY A 165 3.40 -3.24 23.23
N ALA A 166 3.06 -2.06 22.68
CA ALA A 166 3.64 -1.50 21.48
C ALA A 166 4.85 -0.58 21.79
N PRO A 167 5.80 -0.39 20.86
CA PRO A 167 6.83 0.63 20.99
C PRO A 167 6.22 2.04 21.11
N TYR A 168 6.74 2.85 22.03
CA TYR A 168 6.26 4.21 22.26
C TYR A 168 6.30 5.06 20.98
N ASP A 169 7.41 5.01 20.24
CA ASP A 169 7.60 5.81 19.03
C ASP A 169 6.59 5.46 17.94
N MET A 170 6.20 4.18 17.83
CA MET A 170 5.17 3.74 16.88
C MET A 170 3.80 4.29 17.25
N VAL A 171 3.45 4.28 18.55
CA VAL A 171 2.20 4.88 19.04
C VAL A 171 2.21 6.39 18.82
N ALA A 172 3.33 7.06 19.07
CA ALA A 172 3.47 8.49 18.86
C ALA A 172 3.24 8.88 17.39
N VAL A 173 3.86 8.16 16.44
CA VAL A 173 3.63 8.38 15.01
C VAL A 173 2.16 8.19 14.64
N GLN A 174 1.52 7.13 15.14
CA GLN A 174 0.11 6.86 14.83
C GLN A 174 -0.84 7.89 15.43
N LEU A 175 -0.51 8.44 16.60
CA LEU A 175 -1.25 9.56 17.19
C LEU A 175 -1.07 10.84 16.39
N PHE A 176 0.14 11.14 15.91
CA PHE A 176 0.36 12.29 15.01
C PHE A 176 -0.45 12.15 13.73
N ASP A 177 -0.41 10.97 13.10
CA ASP A 177 -1.23 10.66 11.93
C ASP A 177 -2.73 10.88 12.21
N ALA A 178 -3.23 10.43 13.37
CA ALA A 178 -4.61 10.62 13.77
C ALA A 178 -4.97 12.09 14.04
N LEU A 179 -4.08 12.88 14.60
CA LEU A 179 -4.36 14.26 15.01
C LEU A 179 -4.16 15.27 13.87
N LEU A 180 -3.24 15.01 12.95
CA LEU A 180 -2.79 15.99 11.95
C LEU A 180 -3.31 15.71 10.54
N LEU A 181 -3.63 14.46 10.21
CA LEU A 181 -4.19 14.12 8.92
C LEU A 181 -5.72 14.26 8.96
N PRO A 182 -6.35 14.67 7.87
CA PRO A 182 -7.81 14.73 7.81
C PRO A 182 -8.38 13.35 8.13
N GLN A 183 -9.23 13.30 9.14
CA GLN A 183 -10.07 12.14 9.40
C GLN A 183 -10.93 11.97 8.15
N THR A 184 -10.63 10.97 7.33
CA THR A 184 -11.53 10.56 6.26
C THR A 184 -12.80 10.08 6.95
N GLU A 185 -13.76 11.00 7.12
CA GLU A 185 -15.13 10.62 7.40
C GLU A 185 -15.47 9.59 6.33
N SER A 186 -15.71 8.35 6.75
CA SER A 186 -16.36 7.38 5.89
C SER A 186 -17.78 7.91 5.69
N GLU A 187 -17.94 8.90 4.81
CA GLU A 187 -19.20 9.05 4.12
C GLU A 187 -19.45 7.67 3.52
N GLU A 188 -20.54 7.03 3.97
CA GLU A 188 -21.05 5.75 3.49
C GLU A 188 -21.43 5.77 2.00
N GLU A 189 -20.80 6.60 1.17
CA GLU A 189 -20.67 6.30 -0.24
C GLU A 189 -19.59 5.23 -0.39
N ALA A 190 -19.94 3.99 0.03
CA ALA A 190 -19.36 2.81 -0.58
C ALA A 190 -19.33 3.08 -2.08
N ALA A 191 -18.12 3.23 -2.63
CA ALA A 191 -17.92 3.66 -4.00
C ALA A 191 -18.91 2.88 -4.87
N SER A 192 -19.89 3.58 -5.44
CA SER A 192 -21.00 2.93 -6.14
C SER A 192 -20.41 1.88 -7.08
N PRO A 193 -20.88 0.62 -7.04
CA PRO A 193 -20.26 -0.46 -7.80
C PRO A 193 -20.08 0.03 -9.24
N PRO A 194 -18.88 -0.17 -9.82
CA PRO A 194 -18.54 0.44 -11.09
C PRO A 194 -19.65 0.17 -12.09
N LYS A 195 -20.21 1.24 -12.69
CA LYS A 195 -21.32 1.13 -13.63
C LYS A 195 -21.02 0.01 -14.63
N PRO A 196 -21.98 -0.91 -14.89
CA PRO A 196 -21.73 -2.01 -15.81
C PRO A 196 -21.29 -1.47 -17.16
N LEU A 197 -20.23 -2.09 -17.71
CA LEU A 197 -19.69 -1.70 -19.02
C LEU A 197 -20.76 -1.90 -20.11
N ILE A 198 -20.89 -0.92 -21.00
CA ILE A 198 -21.66 -1.12 -22.24
C ILE A 198 -20.88 -2.03 -23.20
N ASP A 199 -21.56 -2.62 -24.19
CA ASP A 199 -20.95 -3.63 -25.07
C ASP A 199 -19.70 -3.14 -25.82
N GLU A 200 -19.63 -1.86 -26.18
CA GLU A 200 -18.43 -1.27 -26.78
C GLU A 200 -17.24 -1.22 -25.81
N GLN A 201 -17.52 -0.86 -24.55
CA GLN A 201 -16.50 -0.81 -23.50
C GLN A 201 -16.05 -2.22 -23.09
N LYS A 202 -16.98 -3.19 -23.05
CA LYS A 202 -16.64 -4.61 -22.83
C LYS A 202 -15.71 -5.11 -23.93
N ARG A 203 -16.08 -4.93 -25.20
CA ARG A 203 -15.23 -5.34 -26.34
C ARG A 203 -13.85 -4.69 -26.29
N ALA A 204 -13.77 -3.41 -25.93
CA ALA A 204 -12.50 -2.72 -25.76
C ALA A 204 -11.69 -3.27 -24.56
N ALA A 205 -12.34 -3.56 -23.44
CA ALA A 205 -11.73 -4.15 -22.25
C ALA A 205 -11.30 -5.61 -22.46
N GLU A 206 -11.93 -6.35 -23.36
CA GLU A 206 -11.63 -7.76 -23.66
C GLU A 206 -10.62 -7.94 -24.81
N HIS A 207 -10.21 -6.85 -25.47
CA HIS A 207 -9.33 -6.89 -26.65
C HIS A 207 -7.99 -7.62 -26.40
N ASP A 208 -7.70 -8.65 -27.20
CA ASP A 208 -6.54 -9.54 -27.05
C ASP A 208 -5.55 -9.48 -28.20
N GLY A 209 -5.34 -8.27 -28.71
CA GLY A 209 -4.40 -8.01 -29.79
C GLY A 209 -3.20 -7.14 -29.38
N LYS A 210 -2.55 -6.60 -30.40
CA LYS A 210 -1.56 -5.51 -30.25
C LYS A 210 -2.23 -4.26 -29.66
N ALA A 211 -1.42 -3.23 -29.39
CA ALA A 211 -1.87 -1.94 -28.86
C ALA A 211 -3.19 -1.46 -29.48
N LEU A 212 -4.17 -1.17 -28.62
CA LEU A 212 -5.49 -0.67 -29.00
C LEU A 212 -5.54 0.84 -28.75
N LEU A 213 -5.83 1.61 -29.80
CA LEU A 213 -6.14 3.04 -29.65
C LEU A 213 -7.64 3.23 -29.52
N LEU A 214 -8.09 3.61 -28.33
CA LEU A 214 -9.49 3.88 -28.06
C LEU A 214 -9.84 5.36 -28.34
N LYS A 215 -10.55 5.61 -29.44
CA LYS A 215 -11.08 6.93 -29.78
C LYS A 215 -12.43 7.12 -29.11
N ALA A 216 -12.50 8.06 -28.18
CA ALA A 216 -13.67 8.32 -27.36
C ALA A 216 -13.81 9.82 -27.11
N GLY A 217 -15.04 10.34 -27.14
CA GLY A 217 -15.32 11.73 -26.77
C GLY A 217 -15.13 11.97 -25.27
N PRO A 218 -15.08 13.23 -24.80
CA PRO A 218 -15.19 13.55 -23.38
C PRO A 218 -16.45 12.91 -22.76
N GLY A 219 -16.36 12.44 -21.52
CA GLY A 219 -17.52 11.88 -20.79
C GLY A 219 -17.99 10.48 -21.23
N THR A 220 -17.40 9.86 -22.26
CA THR A 220 -17.81 8.55 -22.80
C THR A 220 -17.30 7.33 -22.01
N GLY A 221 -16.72 7.55 -20.82
CA GLY A 221 -16.29 6.46 -19.93
C GLY A 221 -14.95 5.80 -20.31
N LYS A 222 -13.97 6.56 -20.81
CA LYS A 222 -12.61 6.04 -21.07
C LYS A 222 -11.99 5.39 -19.83
N THR A 223 -12.06 6.09 -18.70
CA THR A 223 -11.59 5.58 -17.40
C THR A 223 -12.36 4.33 -16.99
N GLN A 224 -13.68 4.30 -17.22
CA GLN A 224 -14.51 3.12 -16.97
C GLN A 224 -14.05 1.92 -17.80
N THR A 225 -13.65 2.14 -19.05
CA THR A 225 -13.12 1.10 -19.94
C THR A 225 -11.75 0.59 -19.47
N LEU A 226 -10.86 1.48 -19.02
CA LEU A 226 -9.56 1.09 -18.45
C LEU A 226 -9.71 0.26 -17.16
N VAL A 227 -10.64 0.65 -16.29
CA VAL A 227 -10.96 -0.11 -15.06
C VAL A 227 -11.59 -1.46 -15.41
N GLY A 228 -12.47 -1.50 -16.40
CA GLY A 228 -12.99 -2.73 -16.98
C GLY A 228 -11.88 -3.66 -17.50
N ARG A 229 -10.85 -3.08 -18.13
CA ARG A 229 -9.67 -3.83 -18.58
C ARG A 229 -8.91 -4.43 -17.40
N LEU A 230 -8.77 -3.73 -16.27
CA LEU A 230 -8.17 -4.32 -15.05
C LEU A 230 -8.96 -5.54 -14.58
N SER A 231 -10.31 -5.51 -14.64
CA SER A 231 -11.14 -6.69 -14.29
C SER A 231 -10.83 -7.88 -15.19
N VAL A 232 -10.69 -7.65 -16.50
CA VAL A 232 -10.36 -8.70 -17.48
C VAL A 232 -8.97 -9.27 -17.22
N LEU A 233 -7.99 -8.41 -16.94
CA LEU A 233 -6.61 -8.83 -16.63
C LEU A 233 -6.55 -9.64 -15.33
N LYS A 234 -7.32 -9.23 -14.30
CA LYS A 234 -7.49 -9.99 -13.04
C LYS A 234 -8.00 -11.41 -13.31
N ASN A 235 -9.09 -11.51 -14.07
CA ASN A 235 -9.72 -12.80 -14.40
C ASN A 235 -8.79 -13.73 -15.20
N ARG A 236 -7.83 -13.15 -15.92
CA ARG A 236 -6.80 -13.88 -16.67
C ARG A 236 -5.54 -14.16 -15.89
N ARG A 237 -5.48 -13.77 -14.61
CA ARG A 237 -4.33 -13.95 -13.73
C ARG A 237 -3.06 -13.33 -14.32
N VAL A 238 -3.19 -12.17 -14.96
CA VAL A 238 -2.03 -11.37 -15.36
C VAL A 238 -1.31 -10.91 -14.10
N ASP A 239 0.02 -10.94 -14.12
CA ASP A 239 0.82 -10.45 -13.01
C ASP A 239 0.62 -8.93 -12.86
N PRO A 240 0.13 -8.41 -11.72
CA PRO A 240 -0.03 -6.99 -11.51
C PRO A 240 1.24 -6.16 -11.72
N GLU A 241 2.43 -6.69 -11.42
CA GLU A 241 3.70 -5.96 -11.60
C GLU A 241 3.98 -5.62 -13.07
N SER A 242 3.39 -6.39 -13.99
CA SER A 242 3.49 -6.14 -15.43
C SER A 242 2.56 -5.02 -15.93
N ILE A 243 1.74 -4.44 -15.06
CA ILE A 243 0.73 -3.44 -15.41
C ILE A 243 1.26 -2.03 -15.15
N LEU A 244 1.24 -1.21 -16.20
CA LEU A 244 1.52 0.22 -16.16
C LEU A 244 0.28 1.02 -16.57
N LEU A 245 -0.22 1.85 -15.66
CA LEU A 245 -1.44 2.62 -15.86
C LEU A 245 -1.18 4.11 -15.62
N LEU A 246 -1.23 4.90 -16.70
CA LEU A 246 -0.80 6.29 -16.72
C LEU A 246 -1.92 7.28 -17.03
N THR A 247 -1.83 8.47 -16.45
CA THR A 247 -2.69 9.62 -16.75
C THR A 247 -1.93 10.94 -16.65
N PHE A 248 -2.58 12.05 -17.00
CA PHE A 248 -1.95 13.38 -17.07
C PHE A 248 -2.01 14.18 -15.76
N SER A 249 -2.90 13.84 -14.83
CA SER A 249 -3.08 14.63 -13.60
C SER A 249 -3.11 13.75 -12.35
N ASN A 250 -2.65 14.32 -11.23
CA ASN A 250 -2.67 13.64 -9.92
C ASN A 250 -4.10 13.29 -9.50
N LYS A 251 -5.07 14.18 -9.75
CA LYS A 251 -6.48 13.91 -9.48
C LYS A 251 -6.99 12.68 -10.24
N ALA A 252 -6.71 12.60 -11.54
CA ALA A 252 -7.11 11.45 -12.34
C ALA A 252 -6.38 10.17 -11.92
N ALA A 253 -5.13 10.28 -11.46
CA ALA A 253 -4.38 9.14 -10.94
C ALA A 253 -5.03 8.60 -9.66
N GLY A 254 -5.39 9.48 -8.71
CA GLY A 254 -6.11 9.10 -7.49
C GLY A 254 -7.48 8.46 -7.79
N GLU A 255 -8.30 9.06 -8.64
CA GLU A 255 -9.60 8.49 -9.03
C GLU A 255 -9.45 7.11 -9.71
N MET A 256 -8.38 6.93 -10.49
CA MET A 256 -8.07 5.67 -11.16
C MET A 256 -7.58 4.60 -10.18
N THR A 257 -6.78 4.98 -9.18
CA THR A 257 -6.37 4.14 -8.06
C THR A 257 -7.60 3.66 -7.27
N ASP A 258 -8.52 4.55 -6.92
CA ASP A 258 -9.74 4.19 -6.18
C ASP A 258 -10.58 3.15 -6.94
N ARG A 259 -10.73 3.36 -8.26
CA ARG A 259 -11.48 2.43 -9.12
C ARG A 259 -10.75 1.11 -9.33
N ALA A 260 -9.42 1.13 -9.38
CA ALA A 260 -8.60 -0.07 -9.43
C ALA A 260 -8.74 -0.85 -8.12
N MET A 261 -8.74 -0.19 -6.95
CA MET A 261 -8.98 -0.82 -5.65
C MET A 261 -10.33 -1.53 -5.61
N ALA A 262 -11.39 -0.92 -6.13
CA ALA A 262 -12.72 -1.53 -6.14
C ALA A 262 -12.82 -2.81 -6.99
N VAL A 263 -11.90 -3.02 -7.94
CA VAL A 263 -11.95 -4.12 -8.93
C VAL A 263 -10.86 -5.17 -8.69
N TRP A 264 -9.67 -4.72 -8.32
CA TRP A 264 -8.47 -5.51 -8.14
C TRP A 264 -7.59 -4.88 -7.05
N PRO A 265 -7.99 -4.98 -5.76
CA PRO A 265 -7.20 -4.48 -4.63
C PRO A 265 -5.75 -4.95 -4.67
N GLU A 266 -5.55 -6.23 -5.01
CA GLU A 266 -4.25 -6.89 -5.08
C GLU A 266 -3.32 -6.24 -6.13
N ALA A 267 -3.88 -5.59 -7.17
CA ALA A 267 -3.07 -4.92 -8.17
C ALA A 267 -2.63 -3.51 -7.77
N VAL A 268 -3.27 -2.88 -6.80
CA VAL A 268 -2.94 -1.49 -6.45
C VAL A 268 -1.61 -1.38 -5.71
N GLY A 269 -1.22 -2.43 -4.98
CA GLY A 269 0.09 -2.52 -4.34
C GLY A 269 1.23 -2.88 -5.29
N SER A 270 0.96 -3.63 -6.35
CA SER A 270 2.01 -4.15 -7.24
C SER A 270 2.09 -3.45 -8.60
N ALA A 271 0.97 -3.01 -9.17
CA ALA A 271 0.95 -2.28 -10.43
C ALA A 271 1.49 -0.85 -10.28
N TRP A 272 2.05 -0.32 -11.36
CA TRP A 272 2.44 1.08 -11.43
C TRP A 272 1.24 1.91 -11.90
N ILE A 273 0.66 2.70 -11.00
CA ILE A 273 -0.48 3.58 -11.28
C ILE A 273 -0.08 5.01 -10.92
N GLY A 274 -0.18 5.95 -11.86
CA GLY A 274 0.24 7.32 -11.60
C GLY A 274 0.22 8.22 -12.82
N THR A 275 1.01 9.30 -12.75
CA THR A 275 1.12 10.24 -13.87
C THR A 275 2.28 9.90 -14.80
N PHE A 276 2.21 10.38 -16.04
CA PHE A 276 3.37 10.30 -16.95
C PHE A 276 4.64 10.93 -16.35
N HIS A 277 4.50 12.05 -15.62
CA HIS A 277 5.63 12.74 -15.00
C HIS A 277 6.26 11.93 -13.87
N SER A 278 5.43 11.39 -12.96
CA SER A 278 5.94 10.58 -11.86
C SER A 278 6.57 9.28 -12.37
N PHE A 279 6.06 8.72 -13.48
CA PHE A 279 6.67 7.56 -14.14
C PHE A 279 8.00 7.90 -14.79
N GLY A 280 8.06 9.00 -15.55
CA GLY A 280 9.28 9.45 -16.21
C GLY A 280 10.40 9.73 -15.21
N LEU A 281 10.09 10.42 -14.11
CA LEU A 281 11.06 10.70 -13.05
C LEU A 281 11.58 9.40 -12.40
N ASP A 282 10.68 8.47 -12.08
CA ASP A 282 11.02 7.16 -11.52
C ASP A 282 11.95 6.37 -12.45
N LEU A 283 11.67 6.39 -13.75
CA LEU A 283 12.49 5.77 -14.77
C LEU A 283 13.89 6.40 -14.84
N LEU A 284 13.97 7.74 -14.86
CA LEU A 284 15.24 8.47 -14.92
C LEU A 284 16.10 8.25 -13.68
N ARG A 285 15.49 8.17 -12.48
CA ARG A 285 16.20 7.85 -11.24
C ARG A 285 16.73 6.41 -11.26
N ARG A 286 15.88 5.46 -11.66
CA ARG A 286 16.23 4.04 -11.73
C ARG A 286 17.36 3.74 -12.71
N PHE A 287 17.42 4.48 -13.82
CA PHE A 287 18.41 4.30 -14.88
C PHE A 287 19.29 5.54 -15.05
N HIS A 288 19.56 6.27 -13.96
CA HIS A 288 20.32 7.52 -13.97
C HIS A 288 21.72 7.34 -14.56
N ASP A 289 22.37 6.21 -14.24
CA ASP A 289 23.66 5.79 -14.75
C ASP A 289 23.67 5.69 -16.28
N ARG A 290 22.63 5.07 -16.85
CA ARG A 290 22.46 4.93 -18.31
C ARG A 290 22.05 6.24 -18.98
N ALA A 291 21.32 7.08 -18.25
CA ALA A 291 20.90 8.39 -18.72
C ALA A 291 22.01 9.46 -18.62
N GLY A 292 23.15 9.15 -17.97
CA GLY A 292 24.20 10.13 -17.69
C GLY A 292 23.75 11.23 -16.71
N LEU A 293 22.78 10.90 -15.84
CA LEU A 293 22.20 11.81 -14.86
C LEU A 293 22.70 11.48 -13.44
N PRO A 294 22.70 12.46 -12.52
CA PRO A 294 22.86 12.16 -11.10
C PRO A 294 21.71 11.29 -10.59
N GLN A 295 21.94 10.54 -9.50
CA GLN A 295 20.96 9.65 -8.87
C GLN A 295 19.61 10.34 -8.59
N ASP A 296 19.67 11.62 -8.22
CA ASP A 296 18.49 12.47 -8.07
C ASP A 296 18.57 13.66 -9.05
N PRO A 297 18.04 13.51 -10.28
CA PRO A 297 18.03 14.60 -11.24
C PRO A 297 17.10 15.72 -10.77
N ARG A 298 17.61 16.95 -10.75
CA ARG A 298 16.82 18.13 -10.39
C ARG A 298 15.71 18.33 -11.44
N LEU A 299 14.48 18.41 -10.97
CA LEU A 299 13.34 18.85 -11.78
C LEU A 299 13.36 20.38 -11.88
N ILE A 300 13.40 20.88 -13.10
CA ILE A 300 13.26 22.32 -13.38
C ILE A 300 11.77 22.59 -13.59
N ASP A 301 11.21 23.50 -12.79
CA ASP A 301 9.83 23.96 -12.95
C ASP A 301 9.79 25.25 -13.80
N GLY A 302 8.70 25.48 -14.53
CA GLY A 302 8.52 26.63 -15.42
C GLY A 302 8.50 27.99 -14.71
N THR A 303 8.55 28.00 -13.38
CA THR A 303 8.64 29.19 -12.53
C THR A 303 10.07 29.57 -12.14
N GLU A 304 11.10 28.82 -12.54
CA GLU A 304 12.49 29.21 -12.28
C GLU A 304 12.98 30.25 -13.31
N PRO A 305 13.28 31.50 -12.90
CA PRO A 305 13.90 32.46 -13.80
C PRO A 305 15.40 32.15 -13.93
N GLY A 306 15.81 31.63 -15.08
CA GLY A 306 17.19 31.68 -15.54
C GLY A 306 17.87 30.33 -15.78
N SER A 307 17.77 29.85 -17.01
CA SER A 307 18.95 29.33 -17.72
C SER A 307 18.65 29.36 -19.22
N VAL A 308 19.11 30.45 -19.84
CA VAL A 308 19.33 30.52 -21.28
C VAL A 308 20.32 29.39 -21.61
N CYS A 309 19.92 28.41 -22.42
CA CYS A 309 20.85 27.47 -23.01
C CYS A 309 21.82 28.24 -23.93
N PRO A 310 23.15 28.02 -23.83
CA PRO A 310 24.03 28.28 -24.96
C PRO A 310 23.79 27.26 -26.09
#